data_AF-A0A3A5Q8M2-F1
#
_entry.id   AF-A0A3A5Q8M2-F1
#
_cell.length_a   1.000
_cell.length_b   1.000
_cell.length_c   1.000
_cell.angle_alpha   90.00
_cell.angle_beta   90.00
_cell.angle_gamma   90.00
#
_symmetry.space_group_name_H-M   'P 1'
#
loop_
_entity.id
_entity.type
_entity.pdbx_description
1 polymer ?
#
loop_
_entity_poly.entity_id
_entity_poly.type
_entity_poly.pdbx_seq_one_letter_code
_entity_poly.pdbx_strand_id
1 'polypeptide(L)'
;MEINNDIKGLILEYVGRYFRYENDFYRLPNIKFTDANWQKFKNGETSIEKMGASRVNAMLDCLFDDFELAMIGKAQDYYYFSNSLKMNMTFHAYYDQFKKQQLLKWIENSHDDIIGGTGRMYTASGNWIANAYLEVALESSKVEDSYMLQLRFKNYSQDPRPIPSGRQNRLEWIEKNLENIR
;
A
#
# COMPACT_ATOMS: atom_id res chain seq x y z
N MET A 1 -2.58 -13.14 -8.22
CA MET A 1 -2.94 -11.77 -8.62
C MET A 1 -2.86 -11.69 -10.13
N GLU A 2 -3.86 -11.11 -10.77
CA GLU A 2 -3.91 -10.87 -12.20
C GLU A 2 -3.59 -9.40 -12.49
N ILE A 3 -2.69 -9.14 -13.44
CA ILE A 3 -2.31 -7.78 -13.85
C ILE A 3 -3.33 -7.28 -14.88
N ASN A 4 -4.07 -6.23 -14.54
CA ASN A 4 -5.08 -5.62 -15.39
C ASN A 4 -5.29 -4.13 -15.03
N ASN A 5 -6.31 -3.49 -15.60
CA ASN A 5 -6.60 -2.07 -15.36
C ASN A 5 -6.92 -1.73 -13.89
N ASP A 6 -7.43 -2.66 -13.09
CA ASP A 6 -7.65 -2.43 -11.66
C ASP A 6 -6.33 -2.32 -10.90
N ILE A 7 -5.32 -3.13 -11.28
CA ILE A 7 -3.96 -3.01 -10.75
C ILE A 7 -3.31 -1.69 -11.16
N LYS A 8 -3.51 -1.25 -12.41
CA LYS A 8 -3.10 0.11 -12.80
C LYS A 8 -3.75 1.16 -11.90
N GLY A 9 -5.06 1.08 -11.68
CA GLY A 9 -5.80 1.99 -10.81
C GLY A 9 -5.25 2.00 -9.38
N LEU A 10 -4.94 0.82 -8.84
CA LEU A 10 -4.35 0.65 -7.51
C LEU A 10 -2.95 1.28 -7.40
N ILE A 11 -2.08 1.07 -8.40
CA ILE A 11 -0.75 1.70 -8.44
C ILE A 11 -0.88 3.22 -8.44
N LEU A 12 -1.71 3.79 -9.33
CA LEU A 12 -1.85 5.25 -9.43
C LEU A 12 -2.38 5.86 -8.14
N GLU A 13 -3.35 5.20 -7.50
CA GLU A 13 -3.87 5.62 -6.20
C GLU A 13 -2.76 5.63 -5.14
N TYR A 14 -2.05 4.52 -4.95
CA TYR A 14 -1.01 4.39 -3.92
C TYR A 14 0.22 5.28 -4.17
N VAL A 15 0.58 5.55 -5.44
CA VAL A 15 1.58 6.57 -5.79
C VAL A 15 1.15 7.94 -5.25
N GLY A 16 -0.11 8.32 -5.46
CA GLY A 16 -0.67 9.58 -4.95
C GLY A 16 -0.69 9.67 -3.42
N ARG A 17 -0.73 8.54 -2.70
CA ARG A 17 -0.73 8.50 -1.21
C ARG A 17 0.67 8.69 -0.62
N TYR A 18 1.68 8.09 -1.25
CA TYR A 18 3.03 8.03 -0.68
C TYR A 18 3.97 9.10 -1.23
N PHE A 19 3.78 9.54 -2.47
CA PHE A 19 4.67 10.49 -3.12
C PHE A 19 3.99 11.86 -3.25
N ARG A 20 4.64 12.90 -2.71
CA ARG A 20 4.20 14.29 -2.88
C ARG A 20 4.25 14.72 -4.34
N TYR A 21 5.25 14.27 -5.07
CA TYR A 21 5.44 14.52 -6.49
C TYR A 21 5.58 13.19 -7.23
N GLU A 22 4.74 12.94 -8.23
CA GLU A 22 4.72 11.65 -8.95
C GLU A 22 6.07 11.32 -9.62
N ASN A 23 6.85 12.33 -9.99
CA ASN A 23 8.18 12.15 -10.62
C ASN A 23 9.20 11.51 -9.69
N ASP A 24 9.03 11.61 -8.37
CA ASP A 24 9.85 10.90 -7.40
C ASP A 24 9.61 9.38 -7.45
N PHE A 25 8.45 8.94 -7.94
CA PHE A 25 8.12 7.53 -8.17
C PHE A 25 8.50 7.07 -9.57
N TYR A 26 7.93 7.68 -10.62
CA TYR A 26 8.04 7.09 -11.96
C TYR A 26 9.45 7.16 -12.55
N ARG A 27 10.34 7.99 -11.98
CA ARG A 27 11.77 8.07 -12.35
C ARG A 27 12.68 7.15 -11.53
N LEU A 28 12.15 6.34 -10.61
CA LEU A 28 12.95 5.38 -9.84
C LEU A 28 13.76 4.46 -10.78
N PRO A 29 14.97 4.01 -10.39
CA PRO A 29 15.91 3.30 -11.26
C PRO A 29 15.36 2.01 -11.90
N ASN A 30 14.38 1.36 -11.29
CA ASN A 30 13.78 0.12 -11.79
C ASN A 30 12.46 0.36 -12.54
N ILE A 31 11.93 1.59 -12.51
CA ILE A 31 10.69 1.98 -13.19
C ILE A 31 11.01 2.77 -14.47
N LYS A 32 11.77 3.87 -14.35
CA LYS A 32 12.35 4.67 -15.46
C LYS A 32 11.35 5.08 -16.56
N PHE A 33 10.22 5.67 -16.19
CA PHE A 33 9.37 6.38 -17.15
C PHE A 33 9.97 7.74 -17.53
N THR A 34 9.74 8.14 -18.78
CA THR A 34 9.79 9.56 -19.17
C THR A 34 8.44 10.21 -18.85
N ASP A 35 8.43 11.53 -18.69
CA ASP A 35 7.20 12.28 -18.35
C ASP A 35 6.08 12.01 -19.38
N ALA A 36 6.40 12.01 -20.67
CA ALA A 36 5.45 11.72 -21.73
C ALA A 36 4.87 10.28 -21.63
N ASN A 37 5.71 9.28 -21.38
CA ASN A 37 5.25 7.89 -21.26
C ASN A 37 4.44 7.66 -19.97
N TRP A 38 4.76 8.39 -18.89
CA TRP A 38 3.96 8.37 -17.67
C TRP A 38 2.56 8.95 -17.91
N GLN A 39 2.43 10.07 -18.63
CA GLN A 39 1.10 10.62 -18.97
C GLN A 39 0.30 9.63 -19.82
N LYS A 40 0.91 9.00 -20.84
CA LYS A 40 0.26 7.95 -21.64
C LYS A 40 -0.22 6.76 -20.81
N PHE A 41 0.62 6.32 -19.86
CA PHE A 41 0.25 5.26 -18.92
C PHE A 41 -0.95 5.66 -18.06
N LYS A 42 -0.93 6.85 -17.45
CA LYS A 42 -2.06 7.38 -16.66
C LYS A 42 -3.35 7.46 -17.47
N ASN A 43 -3.28 7.99 -18.68
CA ASN A 43 -4.43 8.17 -19.58
C ASN A 43 -4.97 6.85 -20.16
N GLY A 44 -4.25 5.73 -20.00
CA GLY A 44 -4.70 4.42 -20.48
C GLY A 44 -4.36 4.13 -21.94
N GLU A 45 -3.55 4.97 -22.56
CA GLU A 45 -2.99 4.71 -23.89
C GLU A 45 -2.02 3.52 -23.88
N THR A 46 -1.37 3.29 -22.73
CA THR A 46 -0.51 2.12 -22.49
C THR A 46 -1.23 1.12 -21.58
N SER A 47 -1.53 -0.07 -22.10
CA SER A 47 -2.04 -1.18 -21.27
C SER A 47 -0.93 -1.76 -20.41
N ILE A 48 -1.20 -1.91 -19.11
CA ILE A 48 -0.29 -2.49 -18.13
C ILE A 48 0.04 -3.96 -18.43
N GLU A 49 -0.90 -4.70 -19.02
CA GLU A 49 -0.74 -6.11 -19.42
C GLU A 49 0.33 -6.31 -20.48
N LYS A 50 0.56 -5.29 -21.31
CA LYS A 50 1.55 -5.31 -22.40
C LYS A 50 2.90 -4.72 -21.99
N MET A 51 3.03 -4.23 -20.76
CA MET A 51 4.28 -3.70 -20.25
C MET A 51 5.24 -4.82 -19.85
N GLY A 52 6.55 -4.55 -19.88
CA GLY A 52 7.55 -5.52 -19.42
C GLY A 52 7.34 -5.88 -17.96
N ALA A 53 7.27 -7.18 -17.66
CA ALA A 53 6.97 -7.71 -16.33
C ALA A 53 7.88 -7.14 -15.22
N SER A 54 9.18 -6.99 -15.50
CA SER A 54 10.14 -6.41 -14.55
C SER A 54 9.77 -5.00 -14.11
N ARG A 55 9.25 -4.16 -15.03
CA ARG A 55 8.82 -2.79 -14.68
C ARG A 55 7.53 -2.81 -13.86
N VAL A 56 6.59 -3.69 -14.21
CA VAL A 56 5.31 -3.80 -13.48
C VAL A 56 5.55 -4.28 -12.06
N ASN A 57 6.35 -5.33 -11.88
CA ASN A 57 6.72 -5.82 -10.55
C ASN A 57 7.47 -4.77 -9.76
N ALA A 58 8.44 -4.06 -10.36
CA ALA A 58 9.14 -2.98 -9.66
C ALA A 58 8.21 -1.84 -9.17
N MET A 59 7.12 -1.54 -9.88
CA MET A 59 6.11 -0.58 -9.38
C MET A 59 5.34 -1.14 -8.18
N LEU A 60 4.98 -2.42 -8.22
CA LEU A 60 4.25 -3.10 -7.16
C LEU A 60 5.11 -3.27 -5.91
N ASP A 61 6.31 -3.82 -6.05
CA ASP A 61 7.28 -4.07 -4.97
C ASP A 61 7.71 -2.77 -4.26
N CYS A 62 7.69 -1.64 -4.98
CA CYS A 62 7.96 -0.33 -4.38
C CYS A 62 6.82 0.14 -3.46
N LEU A 63 5.57 -0.17 -3.80
CA LEU A 63 4.39 0.38 -3.13
C LEU A 63 3.87 -0.52 -2.03
N PHE A 64 3.97 -1.84 -2.22
CA PHE A 64 3.33 -2.85 -1.39
C PHE A 64 4.37 -3.76 -0.76
N ASP A 65 4.04 -4.28 0.41
CA ASP A 65 4.76 -5.40 1.00
C ASP A 65 4.41 -6.74 0.32
N ASP A 66 5.24 -7.77 0.44
CA ASP A 66 4.97 -9.10 -0.14
C ASP A 66 3.66 -9.70 0.40
N PHE A 67 3.37 -9.49 1.68
CA PHE A 67 2.10 -9.89 2.27
C PHE A 67 0.92 -9.11 1.65
N GLU A 68 1.11 -7.82 1.39
CA GLU A 68 0.10 -6.99 0.71
C GLU A 68 -0.12 -7.46 -0.74
N LEU A 69 0.92 -7.87 -1.47
CA LEU A 69 0.77 -8.46 -2.81
C LEU A 69 -0.06 -9.75 -2.78
N ALA A 70 0.15 -10.61 -1.77
CA ALA A 70 -0.68 -11.79 -1.55
C ALA A 70 -2.13 -11.42 -1.24
N MET A 71 -2.35 -10.38 -0.41
CA MET A 71 -3.68 -9.87 -0.09
C MET A 71 -4.39 -9.25 -1.29
N ILE A 72 -3.68 -8.55 -2.19
CA ILE A 72 -4.25 -8.02 -3.43
C ILE A 72 -4.80 -9.19 -4.26
N GLY A 73 -4.05 -10.29 -4.39
CA GLY A 73 -4.52 -11.49 -5.08
C GLY A 73 -5.81 -12.05 -4.47
N LYS A 74 -5.87 -12.15 -3.13
CA LYS A 74 -7.09 -12.61 -2.44
C LYS A 74 -8.26 -11.64 -2.59
N ALA A 75 -8.00 -10.33 -2.52
CA ALA A 75 -9.02 -9.32 -2.72
C ALA A 75 -9.59 -9.37 -4.14
N GLN A 76 -8.77 -9.62 -5.16
CA GLN A 76 -9.23 -9.80 -6.54
C GLN A 76 -10.22 -10.95 -6.65
N ASP A 77 -9.94 -12.11 -6.05
CA ASP A 77 -10.86 -13.25 -6.06
C ASP A 77 -12.25 -12.81 -5.55
N TYR A 78 -12.33 -12.25 -4.33
CA TYR A 78 -13.59 -11.81 -3.75
C TYR A 78 -14.28 -10.70 -4.56
N TYR A 79 -13.50 -9.76 -5.09
CA TYR A 79 -14.02 -8.64 -5.87
C TYR A 79 -14.65 -9.12 -7.18
N TYR A 80 -13.97 -9.99 -7.93
CA TYR A 80 -14.47 -10.45 -9.23
C TYR A 80 -15.64 -11.42 -9.12
N PHE A 81 -15.74 -12.20 -8.04
CA PHE A 81 -16.89 -13.05 -7.75
C PHE A 81 -18.16 -12.28 -7.35
N SER A 82 -18.06 -11.00 -6.95
CA SER A 82 -19.21 -10.19 -6.55
C SER A 82 -19.53 -9.08 -7.55
N ASN A 83 -20.63 -9.24 -8.29
CA ASN A 83 -21.12 -8.19 -9.19
C ASN A 83 -21.53 -6.91 -8.44
N SER A 84 -22.02 -7.04 -7.21
CA SER A 84 -22.36 -5.88 -6.38
C SER A 84 -21.11 -5.03 -6.07
N LEU A 85 -19.98 -5.67 -5.72
CA LEU A 85 -18.74 -4.94 -5.44
C LEU A 85 -18.23 -4.20 -6.68
N LYS A 86 -18.19 -4.88 -7.83
CA LYS A 86 -17.73 -4.30 -9.11
C LYS A 86 -18.53 -3.08 -9.55
N MET A 87 -19.84 -3.09 -9.33
CA MET A 87 -20.72 -2.00 -9.73
C MET A 87 -20.68 -0.81 -8.77
N ASN A 88 -20.37 -1.05 -7.49
CA ASN A 88 -20.52 -0.04 -6.44
C ASN A 88 -19.22 0.67 -6.08
N MET A 89 -18.05 0.07 -6.29
CA MET A 89 -16.77 0.68 -5.92
C MET A 89 -15.61 0.23 -6.81
N THR A 90 -14.57 1.05 -6.86
CA THR A 90 -13.30 0.71 -7.49
C THR A 90 -12.56 -0.37 -6.71
N PHE A 91 -11.70 -1.13 -7.39
CA PHE A 91 -10.92 -2.18 -6.74
C PHE A 91 -10.02 -1.65 -5.61
N HIS A 92 -9.37 -0.50 -5.77
CA HIS A 92 -8.51 0.07 -4.71
C HIS A 92 -9.29 0.44 -3.45
N ALA A 93 -10.53 0.93 -3.60
CA ALA A 93 -11.39 1.22 -2.44
C ALA A 93 -11.82 -0.06 -1.72
N TYR A 94 -12.12 -1.13 -2.47
CA TYR A 94 -12.38 -2.44 -1.88
C TYR A 94 -11.15 -3.02 -1.19
N TYR A 95 -9.97 -2.91 -1.81
CA TYR A 95 -8.71 -3.40 -1.23
C TYR A 95 -8.40 -2.72 0.11
N ASP A 96 -8.63 -1.41 0.24
CA ASP A 96 -8.49 -0.71 1.52
C ASP A 96 -9.43 -1.28 2.59
N GLN A 97 -10.68 -1.59 2.24
CA GLN A 97 -11.63 -2.23 3.17
C GLN A 97 -11.16 -3.63 3.56
N PHE A 98 -10.72 -4.43 2.59
CA PHE A 98 -10.20 -5.79 2.81
C PHE A 98 -8.98 -5.78 3.73
N LYS A 99 -8.03 -4.88 3.47
CA LYS A 99 -6.82 -4.66 4.28
C LYS A 99 -7.17 -4.22 5.70
N LYS A 100 -8.12 -3.30 5.86
CA LYS A 100 -8.59 -2.84 7.17
C LYS A 100 -9.29 -3.94 7.96
N GLN A 101 -10.10 -4.78 7.32
CA GLN A 101 -10.69 -5.96 7.96
C GLN A 101 -9.63 -6.94 8.45
N GLN A 102 -8.52 -7.11 7.72
CA GLN A 102 -7.41 -7.94 8.17
C GLN A 102 -6.74 -7.36 9.42
N LEU A 103 -6.53 -6.05 9.47
CA LEU A 103 -6.01 -5.37 10.67
C LEU A 103 -6.94 -5.55 11.87
N LEU A 104 -8.26 -5.41 11.68
CA LEU A 104 -9.24 -5.64 12.74
C LEU A 104 -9.16 -7.08 13.29
N LYS A 105 -8.98 -8.07 12.41
CA LYS A 105 -8.77 -9.47 12.83
C LYS A 105 -7.48 -9.65 13.62
N TRP A 106 -6.40 -8.96 13.25
CA TRP A 106 -5.16 -8.98 14.02
C TRP A 106 -5.36 -8.36 15.41
N ILE A 107 -6.06 -7.23 15.50
CA ILE A 107 -6.36 -6.57 16.78
C ILE A 107 -7.20 -7.50 17.67
N GLU A 108 -8.18 -8.20 17.10
CA GLU A 108 -9.04 -9.12 17.87
C GLU A 108 -8.30 -10.39 18.34
N ASN A 109 -7.49 -11.00 17.47
CA ASN A 109 -6.96 -12.35 17.71
C ASN A 109 -5.49 -12.39 18.14
N SER A 110 -4.76 -11.29 17.96
CA SER A 110 -3.30 -11.24 18.13
C SER A 110 -2.85 -9.88 18.65
N HIS A 111 -3.70 -9.19 19.43
CA HIS A 111 -3.47 -7.85 19.98
C HIS A 111 -2.05 -7.67 20.52
N ASP A 112 -1.62 -8.60 21.39
CA ASP A 112 -0.34 -8.51 22.09
C ASP A 112 0.86 -8.74 21.18
N ASP A 113 0.67 -9.30 19.98
CA ASP A 113 1.72 -9.55 18.99
C ASP A 113 1.87 -8.39 17.98
N ILE A 114 0.94 -7.43 17.99
CA ILE A 114 1.00 -6.29 17.08
C ILE A 114 2.11 -5.33 17.50
N ILE A 115 2.94 -5.01 16.52
CA ILE A 115 3.91 -3.93 16.58
C ILE A 115 3.67 -2.98 15.42
N GLY A 116 4.14 -1.75 15.55
CA GLY A 116 4.09 -0.79 14.45
C GLY A 116 5.33 0.09 14.40
N GLY A 117 5.52 0.74 13.27
CA GLY A 117 6.67 1.59 12.98
C GLY A 117 6.30 2.70 12.00
N THR A 118 7.22 3.65 11.80
CA THR A 118 7.07 4.64 10.73
C THR A 118 7.93 4.23 9.54
N GLY A 119 7.27 4.00 8.41
CA GLY A 119 7.91 3.61 7.17
C GLY A 119 8.53 4.80 6.44
N ARG A 120 9.55 4.50 5.64
CA ARG A 120 10.23 5.46 4.76
C ARG A 120 10.04 5.03 3.32
N MET A 121 10.05 6.01 2.42
CA MET A 121 9.99 5.75 0.97
C MET A 121 11.15 6.45 0.27
N TYR A 122 11.91 5.73 -0.55
CA TYR A 122 12.98 6.32 -1.33
C TYR A 122 12.43 7.05 -2.56
N THR A 123 13.02 8.19 -2.91
CA THR A 123 12.68 8.96 -4.10
C THR A 123 13.73 8.78 -5.19
N ALA A 124 13.37 9.06 -6.44
CA ALA A 124 14.29 9.02 -7.57
C ALA A 124 15.51 9.96 -7.43
N SER A 125 15.45 10.97 -6.55
CA SER A 125 16.58 11.87 -6.26
C SER A 125 17.59 11.31 -5.24
N GLY A 126 17.36 10.09 -4.72
CA GLY A 126 18.21 9.48 -3.69
C GLY A 126 17.90 9.95 -2.26
N ASN A 127 16.85 10.74 -2.07
CA ASN A 127 16.35 11.14 -0.76
C ASN A 127 15.32 10.12 -0.24
N TRP A 128 14.91 10.27 1.03
CA TRP A 128 13.78 9.54 1.60
C TRP A 128 12.68 10.49 2.07
N ILE A 129 11.42 10.07 1.90
CA ILE A 129 10.26 10.66 2.55
C ILE A 129 10.18 10.03 3.94
N ALA A 130 10.50 10.81 4.98
CA ALA A 130 10.35 10.37 6.36
C ALA A 130 8.87 10.25 6.73
N ASN A 131 8.50 9.23 7.51
CA ASN A 131 7.12 8.96 7.95
C ASN A 131 6.13 8.89 6.77
N ALA A 132 6.52 8.23 5.69
CA ALA A 132 5.69 8.10 4.49
C ALA A 132 4.38 7.34 4.78
N TYR A 133 4.44 6.33 5.65
CA TYR A 133 3.33 5.48 6.07
C TYR A 133 3.56 4.93 7.50
N LEU A 134 2.48 4.43 8.10
CA LEU A 134 2.51 3.57 9.28
C LEU A 134 2.72 2.12 8.82
N GLU A 135 3.73 1.46 9.38
CA GLU A 135 3.92 0.02 9.27
C GLU A 135 3.24 -0.65 10.46
N VAL A 136 2.52 -1.75 10.19
CA VAL A 136 1.94 -2.61 11.22
C VAL A 136 2.32 -4.04 10.89
N ALA A 137 2.91 -4.76 11.85
CA ALA A 137 3.36 -6.13 11.67
C ALA A 137 3.03 -6.99 12.90
N LEU A 138 3.06 -8.31 12.69
CA LEU A 138 3.01 -9.28 13.79
C LEU A 138 4.44 -9.69 14.18
N GLU A 139 4.81 -9.44 15.43
CA GLU A 139 6.17 -9.67 15.95
C GLU A 139 6.60 -11.13 15.82
N SER A 140 5.69 -12.07 16.07
CA SER A 140 5.93 -13.52 15.91
C SER A 140 6.28 -13.95 14.48
N SER A 141 5.96 -13.12 13.48
CA SER A 141 6.21 -13.39 12.06
C SER A 141 7.56 -12.86 11.54
N LYS A 142 8.45 -12.44 12.44
CA LYS A 142 9.76 -11.88 12.07
C LYS A 142 10.58 -12.86 11.23
N VAL A 143 11.10 -12.39 10.10
CA VAL A 143 12.03 -13.10 9.21
C VAL A 143 13.20 -12.19 8.90
N GLU A 144 14.39 -12.58 9.37
CA GLU A 144 15.63 -11.79 9.25
C GLU A 144 15.44 -10.37 9.80
N ASP A 145 15.54 -9.36 8.93
CA ASP A 145 15.42 -7.93 9.25
C ASP A 145 14.02 -7.35 8.95
N SER A 146 13.05 -8.19 8.56
CA SER A 146 11.67 -7.80 8.23
C SER A 146 10.64 -8.71 8.91
N TYR A 147 9.36 -8.53 8.59
CA TYR A 147 8.25 -9.36 9.06
C TYR A 147 7.51 -9.95 7.87
N MET A 148 7.20 -11.25 7.95
CA MET A 148 6.42 -11.94 6.92
C MET A 148 4.97 -11.42 6.86
N LEU A 149 4.42 -10.99 8.00
CA LEU A 149 3.07 -10.44 8.09
C LEU A 149 3.16 -8.95 8.40
N GLN A 150 3.18 -8.13 7.33
CA GLN A 150 3.31 -6.68 7.42
C GLN A 150 2.30 -5.96 6.52
N LEU A 151 1.73 -4.87 7.02
CA LEU A 151 0.80 -3.99 6.33
C LEU A 151 1.27 -2.54 6.39
N ARG A 152 0.91 -1.75 5.37
CA ARG A 152 1.24 -0.33 5.28
C ARG A 152 -0.04 0.50 5.21
N PHE A 153 -0.13 1.51 6.05
CA PHE A 153 -1.28 2.42 6.12
C PHE A 153 -0.85 3.88 6.03
N LYS A 154 -1.60 4.69 5.31
CA LYS A 154 -1.46 6.15 5.33
C LYS A 154 -2.45 6.74 6.33
N ASN A 155 -1.94 7.60 7.21
CA ASN A 155 -2.76 8.38 8.13
C ASN A 155 -3.32 9.63 7.43
N TYR A 156 -4.64 9.79 7.44
CA TYR A 156 -5.37 10.96 6.94
C TYR A 156 -6.00 11.81 8.04
N SER A 157 -5.67 11.54 9.31
CA SER A 157 -6.11 12.37 10.43
C SER A 157 -5.65 13.83 10.25
N GLN A 158 -6.51 14.77 10.63
CA GLN A 158 -6.19 16.20 10.67
C GLN A 158 -5.31 16.56 11.88
N ASP A 159 -5.08 15.61 12.80
CA ASP A 159 -4.21 15.81 13.95
C ASP A 159 -2.76 15.98 13.47
N PRO A 160 -2.12 17.14 13.72
CA PRO A 160 -0.75 17.39 13.29
C PRO A 160 0.27 16.59 14.10
N ARG A 161 -0.13 15.92 15.19
CA ARG A 161 0.78 15.15 16.04
C ARG A 161 1.26 13.90 15.30
N PRO A 162 2.58 13.60 15.36
CA PRO A 162 3.11 12.38 14.77
C PRO A 162 2.60 11.13 15.50
N ILE A 163 2.66 9.99 14.83
CA ILE A 163 2.36 8.69 15.44
C ILE A 163 3.28 8.50 16.66
N PRO A 164 2.73 8.19 17.85
CA PRO A 164 3.51 8.11 19.07
C PRO A 164 4.55 6.98 19.02
N SER A 165 5.57 7.13 19.87
CA SER A 165 6.57 6.10 20.13
C SER A 165 6.18 5.19 21.29
N GLY A 166 6.71 3.96 21.29
CA GLY A 166 6.38 2.90 22.24
C GLY A 166 5.27 1.98 21.73
N ARG A 167 5.40 0.67 22.01
CA ARG A 167 4.48 -0.38 21.53
C ARG A 167 3.04 -0.10 21.94
N GLN A 168 2.80 0.06 23.25
CA GLN A 168 1.47 0.28 23.81
C GLN A 168 0.82 1.57 23.28
N ASN A 169 1.53 2.70 23.35
CA ASN A 169 1.01 3.99 22.87
C ASN A 169 0.62 3.94 21.38
N ARG A 170 1.41 3.23 20.56
CA ARG A 170 1.16 3.11 19.13
C ARG A 170 -0.04 2.21 18.84
N LEU A 171 -0.17 1.10 19.57
CA LEU A 171 -1.33 0.22 19.45
C LEU A 171 -2.63 0.94 19.82
N GLU A 172 -2.64 1.64 20.97
CA GLU A 172 -3.78 2.49 21.36
C GLU A 172 -4.08 3.59 20.33
N TRP A 173 -3.05 4.15 19.70
CA TRP A 173 -3.22 5.14 18.65
C TRP A 173 -3.86 4.53 17.39
N ILE A 174 -3.44 3.32 16.99
CA ILE A 174 -4.01 2.60 15.84
C ILE A 174 -5.50 2.38 16.07
N GLU A 175 -5.88 1.84 17.22
CA GLU A 175 -7.28 1.55 17.57
C GLU A 175 -8.15 2.82 17.54
N LYS A 176 -7.65 3.93 18.10
CA LYS A 176 -8.36 5.22 18.11
C LYS A 176 -8.47 5.86 16.73
N ASN A 177 -7.61 5.49 15.78
CA ASN A 177 -7.54 6.11 14.45
C ASN A 177 -7.89 5.16 13.31
N LEU A 178 -8.55 4.02 13.59
CA LEU A 178 -8.94 3.05 12.56
C LEU A 178 -9.70 3.70 11.40
N GLU A 179 -10.57 4.67 11.65
CA GLU A 179 -11.32 5.41 10.62
C GLU A 179 -10.45 6.34 9.77
N ASN A 180 -9.33 6.80 10.31
CA ASN A 180 -8.43 7.78 9.70
C ASN A 180 -7.27 7.14 8.92
N ILE A 181 -7.06 5.83 9.03
CA ILE A 181 -6.01 5.12 8.30
C ILE A 181 -6.56 4.37 7.09
N ARG A 182 -5.86 4.45 5.95
CA ARG A 182 -6.17 3.76 4.70
C ARG A 182 -4.90 3.22 4.04
#